data_AF-A0A9Q0N9U1-F1
#
_entry.id   AF-A0A9Q0N9U1-F1
#
_cell.length_a   1.000
_cell.length_b   1.000
_cell.length_c   1.000
_cell.angle_alpha   90.00
_cell.angle_beta   90.00
_cell.angle_gamma   90.00
#
_symmetry.space_group_name_H-M   'P 1'
#
loop_
_entity.id
_entity.type
_entity.pdbx_description
1 polymer ?
#
loop_
_entity_poly.entity_id
_entity_poly.type
_entity_poly.pdbx_seq_one_letter_code
_entity_poly.pdbx_strand_id
1 'polypeptide(L)'
;MSIMLFKIIIIFAVLTTAFAAATSKSELKGNSRVLNVTDVADTITPKVAVQSRKEFVLQYFARANWFNANLACLSCNMVLASINTEEEQRQIELLIAQYGLQNETFWTSGTDLAFEGRFNWFTNGNYFTYTNWTPGQPDNDNNNEHCVEMAGQQTWNDAICLAVRFYICEREDPGNIGYMLTCIALVWLMIPGVGYFYSGMARSKSALSLIMLSCWSMAIVIVQWFLFGYSLAFSKTANPFIGNFDNIFLRNVNGEPNFVNANIPDMVFCIYQGMFAAITPALAIGAAAERARFLPTTLFIFLWTTLVYDFLACWTWNPNGWSLNMGGLDFAGGTPVHISSGAAALAYAVVLGKREKAHADEEFKPHSMANVFLGTGFIWFGWFGFNSGSALQPNMRAVMACFVTSLSGAVGGITWVLLDYRHEKKYSALGFCVGAVAGLVCCTPACGFISPASSIVFGVVGAISCNMALNLKHLLKYDDALDVFAVHGVGGIVGNLLTGIFAQKSYADEIVGGWLDGHWMQIVHQLIDTVAGLSWSFGITFVILWVMNKLPGLSLRVDIEVERGGLDQGELGFSCYEHVEDVRTVKGSVEHLSAQEIVRNGHSNFAFQVEQSRIKNNKQK
;
A
#
# COMPACT_ATOMS: atom_id res chain seq x y z
N MET A 1 -10.58 26.68 2.88
CA MET A 1 -9.82 25.55 2.31
C MET A 1 -10.44 24.18 2.64
N SER A 2 -10.83 23.90 3.89
CA SER A 2 -11.40 22.59 4.31
C SER A 2 -12.72 22.19 3.63
N ILE A 3 -13.58 23.14 3.26
CA ILE A 3 -14.84 22.84 2.53
C ILE A 3 -14.56 22.44 1.08
N MET A 4 -13.49 22.96 0.48
CA MET A 4 -13.13 22.64 -0.91
C MET A 4 -12.54 21.23 -0.99
N LEU A 5 -11.71 20.85 -0.02
CA LEU A 5 -11.18 19.49 0.09
C LEU A 5 -12.30 18.46 0.33
N PHE A 6 -13.25 18.77 1.22
CA PHE A 6 -14.40 17.89 1.48
C PHE A 6 -15.31 17.74 0.26
N LYS A 7 -15.50 18.83 -0.51
CA LYS A 7 -16.22 18.79 -1.78
C LYS A 7 -15.48 17.97 -2.84
N ILE A 8 -14.14 18.06 -2.91
CA ILE A 8 -13.34 17.26 -3.84
C ILE A 8 -13.41 15.77 -3.49
N ILE A 9 -13.36 15.41 -2.20
CA ILE A 9 -13.50 14.01 -1.72
C ILE A 9 -14.89 13.46 -2.04
N ILE A 10 -15.95 14.25 -1.83
CA ILE A 10 -17.32 13.86 -2.21
C ILE A 10 -17.45 13.73 -3.73
N ILE A 11 -16.88 14.64 -4.51
CA ILE A 11 -16.88 14.57 -5.98
C ILE A 11 -16.15 13.31 -6.45
N PHE A 12 -15.03 12.93 -5.83
CA PHE A 12 -14.33 11.68 -6.14
C PHE A 12 -15.14 10.43 -5.77
N ALA A 13 -15.81 10.43 -4.62
CA ALA A 13 -16.70 9.34 -4.18
C ALA A 13 -17.95 9.20 -5.06
N VAL A 14 -18.49 10.33 -5.55
CA VAL A 14 -19.63 10.35 -6.47
C VAL A 14 -19.21 9.95 -7.89
N LEU A 15 -18.01 10.34 -8.35
CA LEU A 15 -17.50 9.95 -9.66
C LEU A 15 -17.15 8.45 -9.72
N THR A 16 -16.62 7.87 -8.65
CA THR A 16 -16.33 6.43 -8.57
C THR A 16 -17.60 5.59 -8.54
N THR A 17 -18.64 6.03 -7.82
CA THR A 17 -19.96 5.38 -7.82
C THR A 17 -20.71 5.58 -9.14
N ALA A 18 -20.57 6.73 -9.80
CA ALA A 18 -21.15 6.99 -11.11
C ALA A 18 -20.46 6.17 -12.23
N PHE A 19 -19.14 5.95 -12.15
CA PHE A 19 -18.44 5.07 -13.09
C PHE A 19 -18.87 3.61 -12.94
N ALA A 20 -19.06 3.13 -11.71
CA ALA A 20 -19.59 1.79 -11.43
C ALA A 20 -21.06 1.61 -11.88
N ALA A 21 -21.85 2.69 -11.90
CA ALA A 21 -23.23 2.67 -12.39
C ALA A 21 -23.35 2.84 -13.91
N ALA A 22 -22.37 3.48 -14.56
CA ALA A 22 -22.35 3.69 -16.01
C ALA A 22 -22.00 2.40 -16.78
N THR A 23 -21.28 1.45 -16.16
CA THR A 23 -20.94 0.16 -16.76
C THR A 23 -22.08 -0.87 -16.75
N SER A 24 -23.22 -0.59 -16.10
CA SER A 24 -24.38 -1.52 -16.08
C SER A 24 -25.55 -1.11 -17.00
N LYS A 25 -25.42 -0.02 -17.77
CA LYS A 25 -26.48 0.47 -18.67
C LYS A 25 -26.01 0.57 -20.12
N SER A 26 -25.83 -0.57 -20.76
CA SER A 26 -25.91 -0.67 -22.22
C SER A 26 -26.61 -1.97 -22.63
N GLU A 27 -27.91 -2.06 -22.39
CA GLU A 27 -28.76 -3.04 -23.08
C GLU A 27 -29.71 -2.33 -24.06
N LEU A 28 -29.66 -2.84 -25.29
CA LEU A 28 -30.33 -2.38 -26.48
C LEU A 28 -31.85 -2.55 -26.37
N LYS A 29 -32.59 -1.51 -26.78
CA LYS A 29 -34.03 -1.58 -27.04
C LYS A 29 -34.30 -2.48 -28.25
N GLY A 30 -35.02 -3.58 -28.06
CA GLY A 30 -35.59 -4.41 -29.12
C GLY A 30 -36.85 -5.13 -28.64
N ASN A 31 -37.98 -4.83 -29.29
CA ASN A 31 -39.31 -5.40 -29.04
C ASN A 31 -39.32 -6.94 -29.11
N SER A 32 -39.92 -7.64 -28.12
CA SER A 32 -41.15 -8.44 -28.32
C SER A 32 -41.52 -9.36 -27.14
N ARG A 33 -42.82 -9.32 -26.79
CA ARG A 33 -43.67 -10.29 -26.06
C ARG A 33 -43.28 -10.72 -24.64
N VAL A 34 -43.96 -10.08 -23.69
CA VAL A 34 -44.15 -10.54 -22.30
C VAL A 34 -45.00 -11.81 -22.28
N LEU A 35 -44.48 -12.88 -21.67
CA LEU A 35 -45.27 -13.94 -21.06
C LEU A 35 -44.76 -14.12 -19.62
N ASN A 36 -45.56 -13.64 -18.66
CA ASN A 36 -45.40 -13.98 -17.24
C ASN A 36 -46.34 -15.14 -16.92
N VAL A 37 -45.79 -16.26 -16.46
CA VAL A 37 -46.46 -17.14 -15.50
C VAL A 37 -45.40 -17.64 -14.52
N THR A 38 -45.46 -17.07 -13.32
CA THR A 38 -44.98 -17.62 -12.06
C THR A 38 -45.67 -18.96 -11.79
N ASP A 39 -44.88 -20.03 -11.58
CA ASP A 39 -45.13 -21.13 -10.62
C ASP A 39 -44.27 -22.36 -10.96
N VAL A 40 -43.00 -22.36 -10.54
CA VAL A 40 -42.30 -23.53 -9.97
C VAL A 40 -41.18 -22.96 -9.09
N ALA A 41 -41.49 -22.66 -7.83
CA ALA A 41 -40.47 -22.57 -6.78
C ALA A 41 -40.12 -23.99 -6.32
N ASP A 42 -38.88 -24.16 -5.85
CA ASP A 42 -38.29 -25.36 -5.25
C ASP A 42 -37.66 -26.39 -6.20
N THR A 43 -36.48 -26.04 -6.74
CA THR A 43 -35.23 -26.81 -6.57
C THR A 43 -34.06 -26.08 -7.24
N ILE A 44 -32.87 -26.21 -6.66
CA ILE A 44 -31.57 -25.67 -7.12
C ILE A 44 -31.30 -24.22 -6.65
N THR A 45 -30.77 -24.12 -5.44
CA THR A 45 -29.87 -23.02 -5.06
C THR A 45 -28.63 -23.06 -5.97
N PRO A 46 -28.27 -21.99 -6.69
CA PRO A 46 -26.96 -21.93 -7.31
C PRO A 46 -25.94 -21.76 -6.19
N LYS A 47 -25.19 -22.82 -5.90
CA LYS A 47 -23.93 -22.70 -5.16
C LYS A 47 -23.08 -21.69 -5.91
N VAL A 48 -22.70 -20.64 -5.19
CA VAL A 48 -21.85 -19.53 -5.62
C VAL A 48 -20.65 -20.07 -6.40
N ALA A 49 -20.63 -19.83 -7.72
CA ALA A 49 -19.51 -20.13 -8.58
C ALA A 49 -18.43 -19.06 -8.36
N VAL A 50 -17.27 -19.50 -7.87
CA VAL A 50 -16.06 -18.67 -7.80
C VAL A 50 -15.59 -18.43 -9.23
N GLN A 51 -15.56 -17.16 -9.60
CA GLN A 51 -15.30 -16.59 -10.91
C GLN A 51 -13.90 -16.98 -11.43
N SER A 52 -13.80 -17.61 -12.60
CA SER A 52 -12.51 -17.73 -13.30
C SER A 52 -11.97 -16.33 -13.63
N ARG A 53 -10.64 -16.17 -13.48
CA ARG A 53 -9.89 -14.90 -13.41
C ARG A 53 -9.36 -14.39 -14.75
N LYS A 54 -9.95 -14.88 -15.84
CA LYS A 54 -9.64 -14.49 -17.21
C LYS A 54 -10.91 -14.04 -17.89
N GLU A 55 -10.83 -12.96 -18.64
CA GLU A 55 -11.92 -12.59 -19.52
C GLU A 55 -11.65 -13.18 -20.90
N PHE A 56 -12.46 -14.18 -21.26
CA PHE A 56 -12.44 -14.79 -22.58
C PHE A 56 -13.29 -13.97 -23.55
N VAL A 57 -12.73 -13.69 -24.73
CA VAL A 57 -13.38 -12.94 -25.79
C VAL A 57 -13.39 -13.79 -27.06
N LEU A 58 -14.58 -14.15 -27.52
CA LEU A 58 -14.74 -14.85 -28.80
C LEU A 58 -14.54 -13.86 -29.95
N GLN A 59 -13.60 -14.17 -30.83
CA GLN A 59 -13.41 -13.44 -32.09
C GLN A 59 -14.26 -14.09 -33.18
N TYR A 60 -15.58 -13.97 -33.04
CA TYR A 60 -16.55 -14.65 -33.91
C TYR A 60 -16.90 -13.89 -35.20
N PHE A 61 -16.30 -12.71 -35.41
CA PHE A 61 -16.47 -11.92 -36.64
C PHE A 61 -15.38 -12.18 -37.70
N ALA A 62 -14.33 -12.91 -37.35
CA ALA A 62 -13.20 -13.19 -38.22
C ALA A 62 -12.68 -14.60 -38.03
N ARG A 63 -12.25 -15.25 -39.11
CA ARG A 63 -11.56 -16.55 -39.04
C ARG A 63 -10.13 -16.39 -39.51
N ALA A 64 -9.20 -17.06 -38.83
CA ALA A 64 -7.78 -17.01 -39.12
C ALA A 64 -7.13 -18.38 -38.90
N ASN A 65 -5.96 -18.58 -39.51
CA ASN A 65 -5.06 -19.65 -39.09
C ASN A 65 -4.47 -19.34 -37.71
N TRP A 66 -3.91 -20.34 -37.05
CA TRP A 66 -3.48 -20.22 -35.66
C TRP A 66 -2.47 -19.07 -35.44
N PHE A 67 -1.51 -18.91 -36.36
CA PHE A 67 -0.52 -17.81 -36.32
C PHE A 67 -1.17 -16.43 -36.44
N ASN A 68 -2.07 -16.25 -37.41
CA ASN A 68 -2.78 -14.98 -37.62
C ASN A 68 -3.79 -14.69 -36.50
N ALA A 69 -4.40 -15.72 -35.92
CA ALA A 69 -5.27 -15.60 -34.76
C ALA A 69 -4.49 -15.07 -33.54
N ASN A 70 -3.28 -15.59 -33.33
CA ASN A 70 -2.38 -15.09 -32.29
C ASN A 70 -2.03 -13.60 -32.50
N LEU A 71 -1.63 -13.23 -33.72
CA LEU A 71 -1.36 -11.83 -34.05
C LEU A 71 -2.59 -10.93 -33.90
N ALA A 72 -3.79 -11.44 -34.22
CA ALA A 72 -5.03 -10.69 -34.09
C ALA A 72 -5.40 -10.44 -32.62
N CYS A 73 -5.26 -11.42 -31.73
CA CYS A 73 -5.45 -11.20 -30.29
C CYS A 73 -4.46 -10.14 -29.78
N LEU A 74 -3.18 -10.25 -30.17
CA LEU A 74 -2.14 -9.29 -29.78
C LEU A 74 -2.44 -7.87 -30.26
N SER A 75 -3.00 -7.71 -31.47
CA SER A 75 -3.40 -6.40 -32.00
C SER A 75 -4.48 -5.69 -31.17
N CYS A 76 -5.24 -6.45 -30.38
CA CYS A 76 -6.28 -5.96 -29.47
C CYS A 76 -5.82 -5.92 -28.00
N ASN A 77 -4.52 -6.02 -27.73
CA ASN A 77 -3.94 -6.11 -26.38
C ASN A 77 -4.51 -7.30 -25.57
N MET A 78 -4.67 -8.43 -26.25
CA MET A 78 -5.09 -9.72 -25.70
C MET A 78 -4.10 -10.79 -26.15
N VAL A 79 -4.23 -12.01 -25.63
CA VAL A 79 -3.47 -13.17 -26.11
C VAL A 79 -4.42 -14.29 -26.48
N LEU A 80 -3.98 -15.30 -27.26
CA LEU A 80 -4.83 -16.48 -27.45
C LEU A 80 -5.10 -17.17 -26.11
N ALA A 81 -6.33 -17.66 -25.92
CA ALA A 81 -6.76 -18.20 -24.65
C ALA A 81 -5.98 -19.45 -24.26
N SER A 82 -5.52 -19.47 -23.00
CA SER A 82 -5.02 -20.66 -22.33
C SER A 82 -6.11 -21.19 -21.39
N ILE A 83 -6.25 -22.51 -21.26
CA ILE A 83 -7.33 -23.13 -20.47
C ILE A 83 -6.71 -24.06 -19.43
N ASN A 84 -6.52 -23.56 -18.20
CA ASN A 84 -5.77 -24.25 -17.16
C ASN A 84 -6.67 -24.95 -16.12
N THR A 85 -7.99 -24.77 -16.20
CA THR A 85 -8.95 -25.35 -15.26
C THR A 85 -10.26 -25.74 -15.96
N GLU A 86 -11.00 -26.68 -15.36
CA GLU A 86 -12.36 -27.05 -15.79
C GLU A 86 -13.33 -25.87 -15.76
N GLU A 87 -13.15 -24.92 -14.84
CA GLU A 87 -14.00 -23.73 -14.76
C GLU A 87 -13.74 -22.75 -15.90
N GLU A 88 -12.49 -22.54 -16.30
CA GLU A 88 -12.13 -21.75 -17.48
C GLU A 88 -12.75 -22.35 -18.75
N GLN A 89 -12.67 -23.68 -18.89
CA GLN A 89 -13.31 -24.44 -19.96
C GLN A 89 -14.83 -24.18 -19.97
N ARG A 90 -15.51 -24.38 -18.84
CA ARG A 90 -16.95 -24.15 -18.69
C ARG A 90 -17.38 -22.73 -19.01
N GLN A 91 -16.56 -21.72 -18.69
CA GLN A 91 -16.86 -20.33 -19.03
C GLN A 91 -16.84 -20.07 -20.52
N ILE A 92 -15.84 -20.59 -21.23
CA ILE A 92 -15.78 -20.48 -22.69
C ILE A 92 -16.97 -21.22 -23.31
N GLU A 93 -17.35 -22.37 -22.77
CA GLU A 93 -18.51 -23.13 -23.24
C GLU A 93 -19.81 -22.34 -23.12
N LEU A 94 -20.03 -21.72 -21.96
CA LEU A 94 -21.18 -20.85 -21.74
C LEU A 94 -21.18 -19.64 -22.68
N LEU A 95 -20.00 -19.06 -22.93
CA LEU A 95 -19.85 -17.93 -23.85
C LEU A 95 -20.18 -18.33 -25.30
N ILE A 96 -19.69 -19.48 -25.76
CA ILE A 96 -20.03 -20.02 -27.09
C ILE A 96 -21.54 -20.29 -27.19
N ALA A 97 -22.13 -20.86 -26.14
CA ALA A 97 -23.55 -21.14 -26.10
C ALA A 97 -24.40 -19.87 -26.14
N GLN A 98 -23.97 -18.80 -25.47
CA GLN A 98 -24.64 -17.50 -25.46
C GLN A 98 -24.75 -16.88 -26.86
N TYR A 99 -23.72 -17.07 -27.70
CA TYR A 99 -23.70 -16.58 -29.07
C TYR A 99 -24.24 -17.58 -30.10
N GLY A 100 -24.68 -18.78 -29.68
CA GLY A 100 -25.24 -19.80 -30.58
C GLY A 100 -24.19 -20.44 -31.51
N LEU A 101 -22.94 -20.53 -31.07
CA LEU A 101 -21.79 -21.00 -31.88
C LEU A 101 -21.33 -22.42 -31.51
N GLN A 102 -22.21 -23.25 -30.94
CA GLN A 102 -21.85 -24.57 -30.38
C GLN A 102 -21.30 -25.56 -31.43
N ASN A 103 -21.63 -25.35 -32.70
CA ASN A 103 -21.17 -26.20 -33.82
C ASN A 103 -19.91 -25.68 -34.51
N GLU A 104 -19.35 -24.56 -34.04
CA GLU A 104 -18.16 -23.96 -34.63
C GLU A 104 -16.87 -24.43 -33.95
N THR A 105 -15.73 -24.18 -34.59
CA THR A 105 -14.40 -24.52 -34.07
C THR A 105 -13.61 -23.27 -33.73
N PHE A 106 -12.89 -23.33 -32.60
CA PHE A 106 -12.15 -22.19 -32.06
C PHE A 106 -10.70 -22.54 -31.78
N TRP A 107 -9.76 -21.69 -32.20
CA TRP A 107 -8.37 -21.78 -31.77
C TRP A 107 -8.19 -21.34 -30.31
N THR A 108 -7.35 -22.08 -29.60
CA THR A 108 -6.76 -21.73 -28.31
C THR A 108 -5.25 -21.47 -28.49
N SER A 109 -4.52 -21.08 -27.43
CA SER A 109 -3.06 -20.93 -27.51
C SER A 109 -2.28 -22.24 -27.38
N GLY A 110 -2.96 -23.38 -27.24
CA GLY A 110 -2.32 -24.67 -27.05
C GLY A 110 -1.56 -25.12 -28.30
N THR A 111 -0.34 -25.61 -28.13
CA THR A 111 0.49 -26.12 -29.24
C THR A 111 1.57 -27.08 -28.74
N ASP A 112 2.08 -27.96 -29.60
CA ASP A 112 3.30 -28.75 -29.37
C ASP A 112 4.40 -28.47 -30.41
N LEU A 113 4.27 -27.37 -31.19
CA LEU A 113 5.22 -26.96 -32.24
C LEU A 113 6.69 -26.88 -31.77
N ALA A 114 6.90 -26.62 -30.48
CA ALA A 114 8.25 -26.57 -29.89
C ALA A 114 8.85 -27.96 -29.67
N PHE A 115 8.02 -28.94 -29.28
CA PHE A 115 8.42 -30.30 -28.94
C PHE A 115 7.26 -31.26 -29.20
N GLU A 116 7.39 -32.07 -30.25
CA GLU A 116 6.42 -33.08 -30.66
C GLU A 116 5.89 -33.90 -29.47
N GLY A 117 4.56 -33.95 -29.32
CA GLY A 117 3.89 -34.69 -28.26
C GLY A 117 3.98 -34.06 -26.86
N ARG A 118 4.48 -32.82 -26.74
CA ARG A 118 4.54 -32.06 -25.48
C ARG A 118 3.84 -30.72 -25.62
N PHE A 119 2.54 -30.73 -25.37
CA PHE A 119 1.69 -29.55 -25.46
C PHE A 119 1.97 -28.52 -24.35
N ASN A 120 2.11 -27.27 -24.75
CA ASN A 120 2.19 -26.10 -23.89
C ASN A 120 1.27 -24.99 -24.39
N TRP A 121 0.96 -24.03 -23.52
CA TRP A 121 0.29 -22.79 -23.92
C TRP A 121 1.32 -21.85 -24.52
N PHE A 122 1.22 -21.55 -25.80
CA PHE A 122 2.16 -20.65 -26.48
C PHE A 122 2.27 -19.28 -25.80
N THR A 123 1.17 -18.80 -25.22
CA THR A 123 1.06 -17.46 -24.67
C THR A 123 1.77 -17.26 -23.34
N ASN A 124 1.99 -18.31 -22.56
CA ASN A 124 2.68 -18.22 -21.27
C ASN A 124 3.82 -19.25 -21.08
N GLY A 125 4.00 -20.16 -22.03
CA GLY A 125 5.04 -21.19 -22.04
C GLY A 125 4.78 -22.38 -21.11
N ASN A 126 3.72 -22.37 -20.30
CA ASN A 126 3.43 -23.43 -19.34
C ASN A 126 2.88 -24.68 -20.03
N TYR A 127 3.29 -25.85 -19.55
CA TYR A 127 2.68 -27.12 -19.93
C TYR A 127 1.24 -27.22 -19.44
N PHE A 128 0.44 -28.06 -20.09
CA PHE A 128 -0.97 -28.24 -19.73
C PHE A 128 -1.12 -28.84 -18.31
N THR A 129 -1.80 -28.10 -17.43
CA THR A 129 -2.20 -28.56 -16.09
C THR A 129 -3.61 -29.15 -16.07
N TYR A 130 -4.39 -28.87 -17.10
CA TYR A 130 -5.75 -29.33 -17.34
C TYR A 130 -5.87 -29.67 -18.82
N THR A 131 -6.63 -30.71 -19.13
CA THR A 131 -6.88 -31.14 -20.51
C THR A 131 -8.31 -31.56 -20.68
N ASN A 132 -8.94 -31.13 -21.78
CA ASN A 132 -10.29 -31.57 -22.16
C ASN A 132 -10.30 -32.25 -23.54
N TRP A 133 -9.30 -33.10 -23.79
CA TRP A 133 -9.16 -33.80 -25.06
C TRP A 133 -10.38 -34.64 -25.41
N THR A 134 -10.76 -34.60 -26.69
CA THR A 134 -11.75 -35.52 -27.24
C THR A 134 -11.24 -36.96 -27.08
N PRO A 135 -12.08 -37.96 -26.74
CA PRO A 135 -11.61 -39.34 -26.65
C PRO A 135 -10.89 -39.78 -27.93
N GLY A 136 -9.62 -40.19 -27.79
CA GLY A 136 -8.74 -40.54 -28.91
C GLY A 136 -7.73 -39.45 -29.30
N GLN A 137 -7.89 -38.23 -28.79
CA GLN A 137 -6.98 -37.11 -29.00
C GLN A 137 -5.99 -36.92 -27.84
N PRO A 138 -4.81 -36.31 -28.07
CA PRO A 138 -4.29 -35.91 -29.38
C PRO A 138 -3.82 -37.11 -30.22
N ASP A 139 -4.19 -37.17 -31.49
CA ASP A 139 -3.91 -38.29 -32.40
C ASP A 139 -2.81 -37.98 -33.43
N ASN A 140 -2.46 -36.70 -33.55
CA ASN A 140 -1.45 -36.18 -34.46
C ASN A 140 -1.61 -36.73 -35.89
N ASP A 141 -2.78 -36.53 -36.50
CA ASP A 141 -3.08 -37.09 -37.81
C ASP A 141 -2.01 -36.70 -38.86
N ASN A 142 -1.48 -37.71 -39.55
CA ASN A 142 -0.38 -37.59 -40.52
C ASN A 142 0.91 -36.92 -40.00
N ASN A 143 1.14 -36.87 -38.68
CA ASN A 143 2.25 -36.15 -38.03
C ASN A 143 2.32 -34.66 -38.40
N ASN A 144 1.17 -33.98 -38.48
CA ASN A 144 1.10 -32.59 -38.92
C ASN A 144 0.06 -31.75 -38.15
N GLU A 145 -0.39 -32.23 -36.99
CA GLU A 145 -1.37 -31.56 -36.15
C GLU A 145 -0.71 -31.07 -34.87
N HIS A 146 -0.49 -29.75 -34.79
CA HIS A 146 0.32 -29.15 -33.74
C HIS A 146 -0.37 -28.04 -32.94
N CYS A 147 -1.62 -27.69 -33.29
CA CYS A 147 -2.33 -26.57 -32.70
C CYS A 147 -3.66 -27.02 -32.12
N VAL A 148 -3.97 -26.57 -30.90
CA VAL A 148 -5.16 -27.01 -30.17
C VAL A 148 -6.38 -26.19 -30.57
N GLU A 149 -7.35 -26.88 -31.16
CA GLU A 149 -8.70 -26.38 -31.38
C GLU A 149 -9.65 -26.90 -30.31
N MET A 150 -10.73 -26.16 -30.10
CA MET A 150 -11.91 -26.60 -29.39
C MET A 150 -13.05 -26.81 -30.37
N ALA A 151 -13.58 -28.04 -30.46
CA ALA A 151 -14.48 -28.48 -31.53
C ALA A 151 -15.78 -29.11 -30.99
N GLY A 152 -16.88 -28.99 -31.76
CA GLY A 152 -18.12 -29.80 -31.79
C GLY A 152 -18.86 -30.14 -30.47
N GLN A 153 -18.17 -30.74 -29.51
CA GLN A 153 -18.62 -31.00 -28.13
C GLN A 153 -17.93 -30.08 -27.11
N GLN A 154 -17.19 -29.09 -27.60
CA GLN A 154 -16.30 -28.22 -26.82
C GLN A 154 -15.14 -28.97 -26.15
N THR A 155 -14.85 -30.17 -26.63
CA THR A 155 -13.63 -30.93 -26.32
C THR A 155 -12.51 -30.52 -27.28
N TRP A 156 -11.28 -30.84 -26.91
CA TRP A 156 -10.09 -30.41 -27.64
C TRP A 156 -9.67 -31.42 -28.69
N ASN A 157 -9.06 -30.91 -29.74
CA ASN A 157 -8.44 -31.66 -30.82
C ASN A 157 -7.13 -30.96 -31.18
N ASP A 158 -6.06 -31.69 -31.44
CA ASP A 158 -4.90 -31.15 -32.14
C ASP A 158 -5.25 -31.10 -33.62
N ALA A 159 -4.86 -30.02 -34.28
CA ALA A 159 -5.24 -29.78 -35.67
C ALA A 159 -4.11 -29.11 -36.42
N ILE A 160 -4.17 -29.20 -37.74
CA ILE A 160 -3.25 -28.50 -38.64
C ILE A 160 -3.36 -26.98 -38.39
N CYS A 161 -2.28 -26.37 -37.90
CA CYS A 161 -2.22 -24.94 -37.53
C CYS A 161 -2.62 -23.96 -38.66
N LEU A 162 -2.53 -24.40 -39.92
CA LEU A 162 -2.89 -23.61 -41.10
C LEU A 162 -4.41 -23.57 -41.37
N ALA A 163 -5.21 -24.40 -40.70
CA ALA A 163 -6.67 -24.39 -40.83
C ALA A 163 -7.27 -23.06 -40.34
N VAL A 164 -8.34 -22.61 -40.98
CA VAL A 164 -8.95 -21.31 -40.72
C VAL A 164 -10.18 -21.46 -39.83
N ARG A 165 -10.14 -20.87 -38.63
CA ARG A 165 -11.15 -21.03 -37.58
C ARG A 165 -11.46 -19.72 -36.86
N PHE A 166 -12.54 -19.69 -36.11
CA PHE A 166 -12.69 -18.67 -35.08
C PHE A 166 -11.63 -18.87 -34.00
N TYR A 167 -11.47 -17.91 -33.10
CA TYR A 167 -10.43 -17.99 -32.08
C TYR A 167 -10.90 -17.32 -30.80
N ILE A 168 -10.41 -17.82 -29.68
CA ILE A 168 -10.70 -17.29 -28.35
C ILE A 168 -9.47 -16.50 -27.91
N CYS A 169 -9.66 -15.22 -27.65
CA CYS A 169 -8.64 -14.44 -26.97
C CYS A 169 -8.93 -14.45 -25.46
N GLU A 170 -7.89 -14.30 -24.65
CA GLU A 170 -7.99 -13.97 -23.23
C GLU A 170 -7.34 -12.60 -23.00
N ARG A 171 -7.93 -11.80 -22.11
CA ARG A 171 -7.30 -10.59 -21.58
C ARG A 171 -7.20 -10.66 -20.06
N GLU A 172 -6.18 -10.00 -19.51
CA GLU A 172 -6.11 -9.75 -18.07
C GLU A 172 -7.39 -9.04 -17.60
N ASP A 173 -7.93 -9.48 -16.46
CA ASP A 173 -9.12 -8.89 -15.85
C ASP A 173 -8.87 -7.39 -15.55
N PRO A 174 -9.56 -6.44 -16.22
CA PRO A 174 -9.46 -5.02 -15.92
C PRO A 174 -9.77 -4.70 -14.45
N GLY A 175 -10.54 -5.57 -13.78
CA GLY A 175 -10.83 -5.52 -12.35
C GLY A 175 -9.57 -5.61 -11.48
N ASN A 176 -8.58 -6.42 -11.85
CA ASN A 176 -7.32 -6.52 -11.10
C ASN A 176 -6.53 -5.21 -11.18
N ILE A 177 -6.37 -4.68 -12.39
CA ILE A 177 -5.65 -3.43 -12.61
C ILE A 177 -6.39 -2.27 -11.91
N GLY A 178 -7.71 -2.15 -12.08
CA GLY A 178 -8.51 -1.11 -11.43
C GLY A 178 -8.46 -1.19 -9.89
N TYR A 179 -8.52 -2.41 -9.34
CA TYR A 179 -8.36 -2.66 -7.91
C TYR A 179 -6.97 -2.22 -7.41
N MET A 180 -5.91 -2.61 -8.12
CA MET A 180 -4.54 -2.26 -7.73
C MET A 180 -4.25 -0.76 -7.87
N LEU A 181 -4.73 -0.09 -8.92
CA LEU A 181 -4.63 1.37 -9.06
C LEU A 181 -5.35 2.10 -7.92
N THR A 182 -6.48 1.57 -7.47
CA THR A 182 -7.17 2.09 -6.28
C THR A 182 -6.32 1.90 -5.03
N CYS A 183 -5.75 0.70 -4.82
CA CYS A 183 -4.87 0.43 -3.68
C CYS A 183 -3.62 1.30 -3.69
N ILE A 184 -3.01 1.56 -4.85
CA ILE A 184 -1.90 2.50 -5.02
C ILE A 184 -2.28 3.88 -4.50
N ALA A 185 -3.43 4.43 -4.92
CA ALA A 185 -3.88 5.75 -4.49
C ALA A 185 -4.14 5.82 -2.98
N LEU A 186 -4.64 4.73 -2.38
CA LEU A 186 -4.86 4.62 -0.94
C LEU A 186 -3.54 4.62 -0.16
N VAL A 187 -2.55 3.84 -0.59
CA VAL A 187 -1.22 3.81 0.07
C VAL A 187 -0.51 5.15 -0.09
N TRP A 188 -0.58 5.76 -1.27
CA TRP A 188 -0.06 7.09 -1.52
C TRP A 188 -0.58 8.12 -0.51
N LEU A 189 -1.88 8.07 -0.20
CA LEU A 189 -2.54 8.99 0.75
C LEU A 189 -2.06 8.80 2.19
N MET A 190 -1.55 7.63 2.57
CA MET A 190 -0.97 7.41 3.90
C MET A 190 0.27 8.26 4.13
N ILE A 191 1.05 8.57 3.10
CA ILE A 191 2.29 9.34 3.24
C ILE A 191 2.04 10.76 3.79
N PRO A 192 1.20 11.61 3.17
CA PRO A 192 0.82 12.87 3.80
C PRO A 192 0.04 12.65 5.11
N GLY A 193 -0.68 11.52 5.26
CA GLY A 193 -1.31 11.11 6.52
C GLY A 193 -0.34 11.01 7.69
N VAL A 194 0.81 10.35 7.49
CA VAL A 194 1.92 10.29 8.46
C VAL A 194 2.44 11.67 8.79
N GLY A 195 2.61 12.53 7.76
CA GLY A 195 3.02 13.92 7.94
C GLY A 195 2.08 14.71 8.85
N TYR A 196 0.76 14.63 8.62
CA TYR A 196 -0.25 15.27 9.49
C TYR A 196 -0.30 14.67 10.89
N PHE A 197 -0.16 13.35 11.00
CA PHE A 197 -0.17 12.64 12.28
C PHE A 197 1.00 13.09 13.16
N TYR A 198 2.22 13.07 12.61
CA TYR A 198 3.42 13.52 13.30
C TYR A 198 3.44 15.01 13.57
N SER A 199 3.03 15.81 12.59
CA SER A 199 2.87 17.25 12.75
C SER A 199 1.99 17.55 13.96
N GLY A 200 0.77 16.96 14.02
CA GLY A 200 -0.17 17.18 15.10
C GLY A 200 0.36 16.85 16.50
N MET A 201 1.22 15.81 16.61
CA MET A 201 1.88 15.43 17.86
C MET A 201 3.06 16.34 18.21
N ALA A 202 3.77 16.88 17.23
CA ALA A 202 4.86 17.83 17.44
C ALA A 202 4.37 19.23 17.83
N ARG A 203 5.31 20.14 18.14
CA ARG A 203 5.00 21.55 18.39
C ARG A 203 4.68 22.29 17.10
N SER A 204 3.88 23.36 17.20
CA SER A 204 3.43 24.17 16.06
C SER A 204 4.56 24.77 15.22
N LYS A 205 5.72 25.03 15.83
CA LYS A 205 6.91 25.60 15.19
C LYS A 205 7.71 24.62 14.32
N SER A 206 7.36 23.34 14.35
CA SER A 206 7.96 22.26 13.54
C SER A 206 6.89 21.45 12.79
N ALA A 207 5.68 22.00 12.69
CA ALA A 207 4.53 21.31 12.14
C ALA A 207 4.63 21.20 10.61
N LEU A 208 5.11 22.25 9.93
CA LEU A 208 5.25 22.28 8.47
C LEU A 208 6.38 21.38 8.00
N SER A 209 7.51 21.39 8.72
CA SER A 209 8.68 20.56 8.42
C SER A 209 8.37 19.07 8.44
N LEU A 210 7.53 18.58 9.37
CA LEU A 210 7.11 17.17 9.40
C LEU A 210 6.18 16.79 8.24
N ILE A 211 5.24 17.67 7.88
CA ILE A 211 4.39 17.45 6.70
C ILE A 211 5.26 17.42 5.43
N MET A 212 6.15 18.39 5.30
CA MET A 212 7.04 18.52 4.15
C MET A 212 7.97 17.31 4.06
N LEU A 213 8.63 16.89 5.13
CA LEU A 213 9.54 15.73 5.13
C LEU A 213 8.81 14.43 4.72
N SER A 214 7.56 14.24 5.10
CA SER A 214 6.78 13.08 4.67
C SER A 214 6.52 13.10 3.16
N CYS A 215 6.04 14.23 2.63
CA CYS A 215 5.85 14.40 1.17
C CYS A 215 7.18 14.37 0.40
N TRP A 216 8.26 14.83 1.02
CA TRP A 216 9.60 14.85 0.45
C TRP A 216 10.19 13.45 0.35
N SER A 217 9.93 12.61 1.36
CA SER A 217 10.26 11.17 1.33
C SER A 217 9.70 10.50 0.08
N MET A 218 8.44 10.78 -0.25
CA MET A 218 7.82 10.27 -1.46
C MET A 218 8.52 10.72 -2.74
N ALA A 219 8.83 12.02 -2.87
CA ALA A 219 9.51 12.53 -4.05
C ALA A 219 10.90 11.89 -4.24
N ILE A 220 11.67 11.76 -3.16
CA ILE A 220 13.01 11.15 -3.19
C ILE A 220 12.92 9.66 -3.54
N VAL A 221 12.02 8.93 -2.87
CA VAL A 221 11.94 7.48 -3.04
C VAL A 221 11.38 7.13 -4.41
N ILE A 222 10.45 7.89 -4.99
CA ILE A 222 10.01 7.67 -6.38
C ILE A 222 11.20 7.76 -7.35
N VAL A 223 12.09 8.74 -7.15
CA VAL A 223 13.32 8.86 -7.96
C VAL A 223 14.26 7.69 -7.69
N GLN A 224 14.53 7.35 -6.43
CA GLN A 224 15.41 6.23 -6.06
C GLN A 224 14.89 4.89 -6.62
N TRP A 225 13.57 4.66 -6.53
CA TRP A 225 12.87 3.47 -6.98
C TRP A 225 12.97 3.32 -8.51
N PHE A 226 12.77 4.41 -9.24
CA PHE A 226 12.97 4.48 -10.68
C PHE A 226 14.43 4.20 -11.07
N LEU A 227 15.39 4.84 -10.40
CA LEU A 227 16.81 4.71 -10.74
C LEU A 227 17.24 3.25 -10.63
N PHE A 228 17.02 2.60 -9.49
CA PHE A 228 17.40 1.20 -9.29
C PHE A 228 16.66 0.49 -8.15
N GLY A 229 15.91 1.18 -7.28
CA GLY A 229 15.31 0.55 -6.10
C GLY A 229 14.37 -0.62 -6.44
N TYR A 230 13.55 -0.47 -7.48
CA TYR A 230 12.71 -1.59 -7.96
C TYR A 230 13.55 -2.81 -8.37
N SER A 231 14.66 -2.57 -9.07
CA SER A 231 15.56 -3.63 -9.53
C SER A 231 16.28 -4.33 -8.38
N LEU A 232 16.67 -3.57 -7.35
CA LEU A 232 17.33 -4.12 -6.16
C LEU A 232 16.36 -4.92 -5.28
N ALA A 233 15.07 -4.59 -5.25
CA ALA A 233 14.08 -5.34 -4.49
C ALA A 233 13.49 -6.52 -5.28
N PHE A 234 13.17 -6.31 -6.57
CA PHE A 234 12.28 -7.18 -7.35
C PHE A 234 12.84 -7.63 -8.71
N SER A 235 14.16 -7.61 -8.91
CA SER A 235 14.73 -8.27 -10.09
C SER A 235 14.45 -9.78 -10.07
N LYS A 236 14.08 -10.33 -11.23
CA LYS A 236 13.77 -11.76 -11.43
C LYS A 236 14.97 -12.67 -11.18
N THR A 237 16.17 -12.14 -11.37
CA THR A 237 17.48 -12.81 -11.24
C THR A 237 18.19 -12.40 -9.95
N ALA A 238 17.43 -11.92 -8.95
CA ALA A 238 17.95 -11.59 -7.63
C ALA A 238 18.65 -12.78 -6.97
N ASN A 239 19.69 -12.48 -6.18
CA ASN A 239 20.21 -13.46 -5.22
C ASN A 239 19.35 -13.43 -3.95
N PRO A 240 19.56 -14.33 -2.97
CA PRO A 240 18.71 -14.40 -1.79
C PRO A 240 18.65 -13.15 -0.91
N PHE A 241 19.62 -12.25 -1.02
CA PHE A 241 19.75 -11.07 -0.17
C PHE A 241 19.46 -9.74 -0.89
N ILE A 242 19.68 -9.66 -2.19
CA ILE A 242 19.44 -8.45 -2.98
C ILE A 242 19.26 -8.82 -4.46
N GLY A 243 18.46 -8.00 -5.14
CA GLY A 243 18.40 -7.91 -6.59
C GLY A 243 19.69 -7.41 -7.23
N ASN A 244 19.56 -7.01 -8.48
CA ASN A 244 20.67 -6.56 -9.33
C ASN A 244 20.22 -5.34 -10.15
N PHE A 245 20.91 -5.03 -11.25
CA PHE A 245 20.60 -3.87 -12.09
C PHE A 245 19.89 -4.23 -13.41
N ASP A 246 19.32 -5.42 -13.54
CA ASP A 246 18.64 -5.86 -14.78
C ASP A 246 17.44 -4.96 -15.13
N ASN A 247 16.77 -4.39 -14.11
CA ASN A 247 15.64 -3.47 -14.25
C ASN A 247 16.01 -2.02 -13.89
N ILE A 248 17.29 -1.62 -13.98
CA ILE A 248 17.72 -0.23 -13.77
C ILE A 248 16.94 0.73 -14.69
N PHE A 249 16.56 1.91 -14.20
CA PHE A 249 15.68 2.85 -14.91
C PHE A 249 14.34 2.23 -15.35
N LEU A 250 13.85 1.23 -14.60
CA LEU A 250 12.68 0.42 -14.94
C LEU A 250 12.78 -0.26 -16.32
N ARG A 251 14.00 -0.58 -16.76
CA ARG A 251 14.22 -1.31 -18.01
C ARG A 251 13.48 -2.64 -17.97
N ASN A 252 12.70 -2.90 -19.03
CA ASN A 252 11.88 -4.10 -19.18
C ASN A 252 10.79 -4.29 -18.11
N VAL A 253 10.39 -3.22 -17.42
CA VAL A 253 9.25 -3.20 -16.50
C VAL A 253 8.09 -2.52 -17.23
N ASN A 254 7.19 -3.32 -17.83
CA ASN A 254 6.13 -2.83 -18.72
C ASN A 254 4.79 -3.51 -18.41
N GLY A 255 3.96 -3.71 -19.44
CA GLY A 255 2.67 -4.39 -19.37
C GLY A 255 2.74 -5.92 -19.23
N GLU A 256 3.94 -6.51 -19.18
CA GLU A 256 4.12 -7.95 -19.05
C GLU A 256 3.65 -8.46 -17.68
N PRO A 257 3.19 -9.72 -17.57
CA PRO A 257 2.82 -10.32 -16.29
C PRO A 257 3.96 -10.24 -15.26
N ASN A 258 3.62 -9.81 -14.05
CA ASN A 258 4.58 -9.78 -12.95
C ASN A 258 4.94 -11.20 -12.48
N PHE A 259 6.19 -11.41 -12.10
CA PHE A 259 6.71 -12.73 -11.71
C PHE A 259 6.32 -13.18 -10.29
N VAL A 260 5.86 -12.26 -9.44
CA VAL A 260 5.28 -12.55 -8.12
C VAL A 260 3.80 -12.89 -8.27
N ASN A 261 3.06 -12.12 -9.09
CA ASN A 261 1.67 -12.41 -9.42
C ASN A 261 1.40 -12.09 -10.90
N ALA A 262 1.22 -13.15 -11.70
CA ALA A 262 0.99 -13.05 -13.13
C ALA A 262 -0.38 -12.45 -13.53
N ASN A 263 -1.25 -12.14 -12.56
CA ASN A 263 -2.57 -11.54 -12.82
C ASN A 263 -2.54 -10.01 -12.89
N ILE A 264 -1.38 -9.40 -12.68
CA ILE A 264 -1.17 -7.96 -12.79
C ILE A 264 0.10 -7.65 -13.60
N PRO A 265 0.12 -6.54 -14.34
CA PRO A 265 1.33 -6.09 -15.03
C PRO A 265 2.47 -5.75 -14.07
N ASP A 266 3.70 -5.96 -14.52
CA ASP A 266 4.93 -5.65 -13.79
C ASP A 266 5.01 -4.17 -13.39
N MET A 267 4.56 -3.27 -14.27
CA MET A 267 4.48 -1.84 -13.98
C MET A 267 3.49 -1.52 -12.85
N VAL A 268 2.34 -2.21 -12.78
CA VAL A 268 1.34 -2.00 -11.71
C VAL A 268 1.92 -2.43 -10.36
N PHE A 269 2.57 -3.60 -10.33
CA PHE A 269 3.26 -4.08 -9.13
C PHE A 269 4.38 -3.13 -8.70
N CYS A 270 5.19 -2.64 -9.65
CA CYS A 270 6.25 -1.67 -9.42
C CYS A 270 5.75 -0.40 -8.74
N ILE A 271 4.64 0.19 -9.23
CA ILE A 271 4.07 1.40 -8.64
C ILE A 271 3.52 1.11 -7.24
N TYR A 272 2.83 -0.02 -7.06
CA TYR A 272 2.28 -0.43 -5.77
C TYR A 272 3.36 -0.57 -4.70
N GLN A 273 4.40 -1.35 -4.97
CA GLN A 273 5.53 -1.55 -4.06
C GLN A 273 6.34 -0.26 -3.82
N GLY A 274 6.43 0.61 -4.82
CA GLY A 274 7.06 1.92 -4.67
C GLY A 274 6.40 2.81 -3.61
N MET A 275 5.09 2.65 -3.36
CA MET A 275 4.41 3.40 -2.31
C MET A 275 4.79 2.90 -0.90
N PHE A 276 5.06 1.61 -0.73
CA PHE A 276 5.57 1.04 0.52
C PHE A 276 7.01 1.51 0.77
N ALA A 277 7.82 1.55 -0.28
CA ALA A 277 9.17 2.12 -0.22
C ALA A 277 9.12 3.58 0.21
N ALA A 278 8.18 4.37 -0.34
CA ALA A 278 8.07 5.80 -0.09
C ALA A 278 7.64 6.17 1.33
N ILE A 279 6.72 5.40 1.92
CA ILE A 279 6.21 5.67 3.28
C ILE A 279 7.20 5.25 4.37
N THR A 280 8.00 4.22 4.14
CA THR A 280 8.84 3.61 5.19
C THR A 280 9.86 4.57 5.81
N PRO A 281 10.70 5.29 5.04
CA PRO A 281 11.61 6.27 5.64
C PRO A 281 10.87 7.49 6.23
N ALA A 282 9.68 7.83 5.73
CA ALA A 282 8.84 8.88 6.31
C ALA A 282 8.43 8.55 7.76
N LEU A 283 8.18 7.28 8.07
CA LEU A 283 7.92 6.81 9.44
C LEU A 283 9.17 7.02 10.33
N ALA A 284 10.35 6.62 9.86
CA ALA A 284 11.58 6.68 10.64
C ALA A 284 11.97 8.11 11.07
N ILE A 285 11.66 9.11 10.24
CA ILE A 285 11.96 10.54 10.49
C ILE A 285 11.22 11.08 11.72
N GLY A 286 10.11 10.47 12.13
CA GLY A 286 9.38 10.89 13.33
C GLY A 286 10.23 10.90 14.60
N ALA A 287 11.23 10.02 14.70
CA ALA A 287 12.14 9.98 15.84
C ALA A 287 13.12 11.17 15.91
N ALA A 288 13.34 11.83 14.77
CA ALA A 288 14.24 12.95 14.61
C ALA A 288 13.52 14.32 14.58
N ALA A 289 12.21 14.32 14.86
CA ALA A 289 11.37 15.51 14.86
C ALA A 289 11.97 16.64 15.71
N GLU A 290 11.73 17.88 15.27
CA GLU A 290 12.14 19.15 15.92
C GLU A 290 13.63 19.48 15.94
N ARG A 291 14.53 18.57 15.54
CA ARG A 291 15.99 18.83 15.59
C ARG A 291 16.82 18.29 14.42
N ALA A 292 16.21 17.60 13.45
CA ALA A 292 16.89 17.14 12.24
C ALA A 292 17.05 18.27 11.21
N ARG A 293 18.21 18.31 10.54
CA ARG A 293 18.42 19.17 9.37
C ARG A 293 17.78 18.56 8.13
N PHE A 294 17.24 19.42 7.26
CA PHE A 294 16.47 19.01 6.08
C PHE A 294 17.35 18.33 5.01
N LEU A 295 18.51 18.92 4.70
CA LEU A 295 19.43 18.39 3.69
C LEU A 295 20.03 17.01 4.07
N PRO A 296 20.59 16.81 5.28
CA PRO A 296 21.03 15.48 5.70
C PRO A 296 19.88 14.47 5.73
N THR A 297 18.68 14.86 6.14
CA THR A 297 17.51 13.97 6.11
C THR A 297 17.14 13.54 4.69
N THR A 298 17.25 14.45 3.72
CA THR A 298 17.06 14.14 2.28
C THR A 298 18.03 13.05 1.81
N LEU A 299 19.32 13.20 2.12
CA LEU A 299 20.33 12.20 1.75
C LEU A 299 20.13 10.88 2.50
N PHE A 300 19.74 10.95 3.77
CA PHE A 300 19.42 9.79 4.58
C PHE A 300 18.30 8.95 3.94
N ILE A 301 17.19 9.57 3.52
CA ILE A 301 16.07 8.87 2.86
C ILE A 301 16.56 8.07 1.65
N PHE A 302 17.36 8.70 0.78
CA PHE A 302 17.88 8.05 -0.43
C PHE A 302 18.78 6.85 -0.11
N LEU A 303 19.77 7.06 0.77
CA LEU A 303 20.74 6.02 1.16
C LEU A 303 20.08 4.89 1.96
N TRP A 304 19.19 5.23 2.89
CA TRP A 304 18.51 4.27 3.74
C TRP A 304 17.56 3.38 2.92
N THR A 305 16.82 3.96 1.98
CA THR A 305 15.95 3.16 1.10
C THR A 305 16.80 2.15 0.31
N THR A 306 17.93 2.59 -0.23
CA THR A 306 18.84 1.74 -1.03
C THR A 306 19.51 0.62 -0.21
N LEU A 307 20.01 0.94 0.99
CA LEU A 307 20.85 0.02 1.77
C LEU A 307 20.08 -0.79 2.82
N VAL A 308 18.86 -0.38 3.15
CA VAL A 308 18.02 -1.04 4.16
C VAL A 308 16.74 -1.54 3.53
N TYR A 309 15.91 -0.64 3.00
CA TYR A 309 14.58 -1.02 2.51
C TYR A 309 14.64 -2.04 1.36
N ASP A 310 15.44 -1.77 0.32
CA ASP A 310 15.50 -2.62 -0.87
C ASP A 310 15.98 -4.04 -0.53
N PHE A 311 16.91 -4.18 0.42
CA PHE A 311 17.35 -5.47 0.95
C PHE A 311 16.22 -6.19 1.67
N LEU A 312 15.57 -5.54 2.63
CA LEU A 312 14.48 -6.16 3.41
C LEU A 312 13.31 -6.55 2.51
N ALA A 313 12.93 -5.69 1.56
CA ALA A 313 11.91 -6.01 0.56
C ALA A 313 12.31 -7.22 -0.29
N CYS A 314 13.58 -7.33 -0.70
CA CYS A 314 14.08 -8.50 -1.40
C CYS A 314 13.99 -9.76 -0.54
N TRP A 315 14.34 -9.70 0.76
CA TRP A 315 14.32 -10.88 1.64
C TRP A 315 12.91 -11.42 1.83
N THR A 316 11.95 -10.51 1.98
CA THR A 316 10.59 -10.81 2.40
C THR A 316 9.65 -11.07 1.23
N TRP A 317 9.78 -10.34 0.12
CA TRP A 317 8.79 -10.36 -0.96
C TRP A 317 9.31 -10.78 -2.34
N ASN A 318 10.62 -10.83 -2.55
CA ASN A 318 11.14 -11.42 -3.78
C ASN A 318 11.03 -12.96 -3.67
N PRO A 319 10.51 -13.67 -4.70
CA PRO A 319 10.55 -15.13 -4.79
C PRO A 319 11.91 -15.77 -4.52
N ASN A 320 13.02 -15.08 -4.82
CA ASN A 320 14.36 -15.56 -4.52
C ASN A 320 14.85 -15.22 -3.09
N GLY A 321 14.12 -14.37 -2.37
CA GLY A 321 14.47 -13.88 -1.04
C GLY A 321 14.61 -14.98 0.00
N TRP A 322 15.65 -14.90 0.85
CA TRP A 322 15.94 -15.95 1.81
C TRP A 322 14.86 -16.11 2.89
N SER A 323 14.24 -15.01 3.35
CA SER A 323 13.22 -15.06 4.41
C SER A 323 11.94 -15.72 3.90
N LEU A 324 11.50 -15.34 2.70
CA LEU A 324 10.38 -15.99 2.02
C LEU A 324 10.65 -17.49 1.80
N ASN A 325 11.83 -17.85 1.28
CA ASN A 325 12.19 -19.25 1.01
C ASN A 325 12.41 -20.10 2.26
N MET A 326 12.75 -19.49 3.40
CA MET A 326 12.74 -20.17 4.70
C MET A 326 11.30 -20.50 5.16
N GLY A 327 10.30 -19.78 4.65
CA GLY A 327 8.90 -19.88 5.07
C GLY A 327 8.46 -18.75 6.01
N GLY A 328 9.17 -17.61 6.02
CA GLY A 328 8.71 -16.40 6.71
C GLY A 328 7.41 -15.86 6.09
N LEU A 329 6.46 -15.48 6.94
CA LEU A 329 5.17 -14.94 6.54
C LEU A 329 5.08 -13.46 6.89
N ASP A 330 5.00 -12.62 5.87
CA ASP A 330 4.75 -11.19 6.04
C ASP A 330 3.89 -10.67 4.89
N PHE A 331 2.59 -10.54 5.15
CA PHE A 331 1.60 -10.27 4.12
C PHE A 331 1.74 -8.87 3.51
N ALA A 332 1.91 -7.84 4.36
CA ALA A 332 1.85 -6.45 3.94
C ALA A 332 2.99 -5.57 4.52
N GLY A 333 3.98 -6.12 5.20
CA GLY A 333 5.21 -5.39 5.51
C GLY A 333 5.45 -5.13 6.99
N GLY A 334 5.20 -6.12 7.84
CA GLY A 334 5.65 -6.10 9.23
C GLY A 334 7.15 -5.83 9.34
N THR A 335 7.97 -6.59 8.61
CA THR A 335 9.43 -6.48 8.62
C THR A 335 9.95 -5.35 7.74
N PRO A 336 9.68 -5.32 6.41
CA PRO A 336 10.19 -4.29 5.51
C PRO A 336 9.73 -2.87 5.81
N VAL A 337 8.55 -2.67 6.42
CA VAL A 337 7.99 -1.33 6.72
C VAL A 337 8.06 -0.99 8.19
N HIS A 338 7.48 -1.80 9.08
CA HIS A 338 7.28 -1.37 10.48
C HIS A 338 8.48 -1.65 11.38
N ILE A 339 8.99 -2.90 11.40
CA ILE A 339 10.17 -3.26 12.17
C ILE A 339 11.38 -2.46 11.65
N SER A 340 11.54 -2.36 10.33
CA SER A 340 12.63 -1.62 9.71
C SER A 340 12.59 -0.12 10.09
N SER A 341 11.47 0.57 9.90
CA SER A 341 11.36 2.00 10.21
C SER A 341 11.45 2.28 11.70
N GLY A 342 10.88 1.41 12.54
CA GLY A 342 11.02 1.49 13.99
C GLY A 342 12.47 1.33 14.45
N ALA A 343 13.18 0.32 13.94
CA ALA A 343 14.60 0.10 14.25
C ALA A 343 15.48 1.26 13.73
N ALA A 344 15.15 1.79 12.55
CA ALA A 344 15.82 2.96 12.00
C ALA A 344 15.58 4.21 12.86
N ALA A 345 14.34 4.43 13.30
CA ALA A 345 13.98 5.49 14.25
C ALA A 345 14.77 5.39 15.56
N LEU A 346 14.91 4.18 16.11
CA LEU A 346 15.71 3.97 17.32
C LEU A 346 17.19 4.31 17.09
N ALA A 347 17.78 3.84 15.98
CA ALA A 347 19.16 4.19 15.61
C ALA A 347 19.32 5.71 15.42
N TYR A 348 18.34 6.36 14.80
CA TYR A 348 18.32 7.81 14.60
C TYR A 348 18.29 8.55 15.93
N ALA A 349 17.39 8.19 16.83
CA ALA A 349 17.29 8.78 18.17
C ALA A 349 18.60 8.64 18.96
N VAL A 350 19.30 7.50 18.83
CA VAL A 350 20.58 7.25 19.50
C VAL A 350 21.71 8.13 18.93
N VAL A 351 21.84 8.23 17.61
CA VAL A 351 22.93 8.98 16.97
C VAL A 351 22.74 10.49 17.08
N LEU A 352 21.50 10.98 16.94
CA LEU A 352 21.18 12.41 16.99
C LEU A 352 21.25 12.99 18.41
N GLY A 353 21.02 12.14 19.42
CA GLY A 353 21.03 12.51 20.83
C GLY A 353 19.76 13.24 21.28
N LYS A 354 19.64 13.49 22.60
CA LYS A 354 18.44 14.05 23.23
C LYS A 354 18.18 15.51 22.88
N ARG A 355 16.90 15.92 22.85
CA ARG A 355 16.47 17.33 22.84
C ARG A 355 16.98 18.04 24.10
N GLU A 356 17.17 19.35 24.01
CA GLU A 356 17.63 20.15 25.15
C GLU A 356 16.66 20.01 26.35
N LYS A 357 17.16 19.94 27.60
CA LYS A 357 16.32 19.67 28.80
C LYS A 357 15.22 20.71 29.03
N ALA A 358 15.51 21.99 28.79
CA ALA A 358 14.48 23.05 28.83
C ALA A 358 13.34 22.79 27.83
N HIS A 359 13.62 22.03 26.76
CA HIS A 359 12.64 21.55 25.79
C HIS A 359 12.07 20.16 26.10
N ALA A 360 12.64 19.40 27.04
CA ALA A 360 12.13 18.09 27.47
C ALA A 360 11.26 18.17 28.74
N ASP A 361 11.46 19.19 29.57
CA ASP A 361 10.77 19.39 30.85
C ASP A 361 9.45 20.20 30.72
N GLU A 362 9.24 20.92 29.61
CA GLU A 362 7.92 21.47 29.27
C GLU A 362 7.00 20.32 28.84
N GLU A 363 5.83 20.21 29.49
CA GLU A 363 4.81 19.20 29.19
C GLU A 363 4.50 19.19 27.69
N PHE A 364 5.03 18.18 26.98
CA PHE A 364 4.90 18.06 25.52
C PHE A 364 3.43 17.81 25.19
N LYS A 365 2.75 18.87 24.75
CA LYS A 365 1.35 18.81 24.31
C LYS A 365 1.29 18.80 22.79
N PRO A 366 0.52 17.87 22.18
CA PRO A 366 0.22 17.92 20.76
C PRO A 366 -0.29 19.32 20.38
N HIS A 367 0.32 19.96 19.39
CA HIS A 367 -0.10 21.32 19.02
C HIS A 367 -1.49 21.33 18.37
N SER A 368 -1.88 20.23 17.71
CA SER A 368 -3.16 20.12 17.01
C SER A 368 -3.69 18.69 17.04
N MET A 369 -4.61 18.42 17.96
CA MET A 369 -5.36 17.16 17.99
C MET A 369 -6.20 16.96 16.72
N ALA A 370 -6.63 18.03 16.06
CA ALA A 370 -7.32 17.93 14.78
C ALA A 370 -6.41 17.35 13.68
N ASN A 371 -5.13 17.74 13.64
CA ASN A 371 -4.16 17.17 12.71
C ASN A 371 -3.87 15.69 13.04
N VAL A 372 -3.79 15.34 14.33
CA VAL A 372 -3.62 13.93 14.75
C VAL A 372 -4.78 13.07 14.24
N PHE A 373 -6.04 13.52 14.42
CA PHE A 373 -7.20 12.79 13.91
C PHE A 373 -7.26 12.75 12.38
N LEU A 374 -6.93 13.85 11.71
CA LEU A 374 -6.87 13.91 10.25
C LEU A 374 -5.83 12.92 9.70
N GLY A 375 -4.63 12.94 10.26
CA GLY A 375 -3.55 12.01 9.93
C GLY A 375 -3.96 10.55 10.19
N THR A 376 -4.55 10.27 11.35
CA THR A 376 -5.08 8.93 11.69
C THR A 376 -6.14 8.48 10.68
N GLY A 377 -7.03 9.39 10.26
CA GLY A 377 -8.06 9.10 9.26
C GLY A 377 -7.47 8.74 7.90
N PHE A 378 -6.49 9.49 7.41
CA PHE A 378 -5.78 9.16 6.16
C PHE A 378 -4.97 7.87 6.26
N ILE A 379 -4.30 7.64 7.38
CA ILE A 379 -3.53 6.43 7.64
C ILE A 379 -4.46 5.21 7.65
N TRP A 380 -5.56 5.24 8.41
CA TRP A 380 -6.49 4.11 8.49
C TRP A 380 -7.19 3.87 7.15
N PHE A 381 -7.69 4.92 6.49
CA PHE A 381 -8.33 4.79 5.18
C PHE A 381 -7.35 4.25 4.13
N GLY A 382 -6.12 4.76 4.11
CA GLY A 382 -5.09 4.26 3.21
C GLY A 382 -4.64 2.83 3.52
N TRP A 383 -4.71 2.42 4.80
CA TRP A 383 -4.36 1.06 5.23
C TRP A 383 -5.25 -0.01 4.59
N PHE A 384 -6.44 0.35 4.14
CA PHE A 384 -7.25 -0.56 3.32
C PHE A 384 -6.51 -0.96 2.04
N GLY A 385 -5.90 -0.02 1.32
CA GLY A 385 -5.08 -0.33 0.14
C GLY A 385 -3.73 -0.97 0.48
N PHE A 386 -3.19 -0.66 1.66
CA PHE A 386 -1.93 -1.25 2.15
C PHE A 386 -2.09 -2.74 2.45
N ASN A 387 -3.06 -3.10 3.29
CA ASN A 387 -3.26 -4.49 3.70
C ASN A 387 -4.08 -5.26 2.65
N SER A 388 -5.26 -4.77 2.24
CA SER A 388 -6.10 -5.49 1.26
C SER A 388 -5.38 -5.67 -0.07
N GLY A 389 -4.74 -4.60 -0.56
CA GLY A 389 -4.02 -4.60 -1.83
C GLY A 389 -2.84 -5.58 -1.87
N SER A 390 -2.32 -6.00 -0.72
CA SER A 390 -1.23 -6.98 -0.63
C SER A 390 -1.69 -8.41 -1.02
N ALA A 391 -3.00 -8.62 -1.20
CA ALA A 391 -3.52 -9.79 -1.90
C ALA A 391 -3.21 -9.78 -3.41
N LEU A 392 -2.83 -8.62 -3.96
CA LEU A 392 -2.48 -8.36 -5.37
C LEU A 392 -3.61 -8.67 -6.38
N GLN A 393 -4.83 -8.86 -5.90
CA GLN A 393 -6.04 -9.11 -6.70
C GLN A 393 -7.31 -8.94 -5.83
N PRO A 394 -8.47 -8.58 -6.42
CA PRO A 394 -9.75 -8.45 -5.73
C PRO A 394 -10.39 -9.81 -5.48
N ASN A 395 -9.93 -10.51 -4.44
CA ASN A 395 -10.47 -11.82 -4.05
C ASN A 395 -10.99 -11.82 -2.60
N MET A 396 -11.53 -12.95 -2.15
CA MET A 396 -12.01 -13.08 -0.77
C MET A 396 -10.91 -12.85 0.27
N ARG A 397 -9.65 -13.20 -0.03
CA ARG A 397 -8.51 -12.93 0.85
C ARG A 397 -8.27 -11.43 1.03
N ALA A 398 -8.40 -10.64 -0.03
CA ALA A 398 -8.34 -9.18 0.03
C ALA A 398 -9.46 -8.60 0.91
N VAL A 399 -10.68 -9.11 0.77
CA VAL A 399 -11.84 -8.71 1.59
C VAL A 399 -11.60 -9.04 3.07
N MET A 400 -11.10 -10.24 3.35
CA MET A 400 -10.78 -10.65 4.72
C MET A 400 -9.67 -9.79 5.32
N ALA A 401 -8.59 -9.52 4.58
CA ALA A 401 -7.51 -8.65 5.02
C ALA A 401 -8.01 -7.22 5.33
N CYS A 402 -8.91 -6.69 4.51
CA CYS A 402 -9.56 -5.39 4.75
C CYS A 402 -10.34 -5.38 6.09
N PHE A 403 -11.16 -6.41 6.33
CA PHE A 403 -11.97 -6.50 7.54
C PHE A 403 -11.12 -6.69 8.81
N VAL A 404 -10.17 -7.63 8.76
CA VAL A 404 -9.22 -7.92 9.84
C VAL A 404 -8.39 -6.69 10.22
N THR A 405 -7.96 -5.90 9.22
CA THR A 405 -7.23 -4.64 9.42
C THR A 405 -8.07 -3.64 10.21
N SER A 406 -9.30 -3.39 9.77
CA SER A 406 -10.18 -2.44 10.46
C SER A 406 -10.56 -2.89 11.87
N LEU A 407 -10.79 -4.19 12.05
CA LEU A 407 -11.13 -4.74 13.36
C LEU A 407 -9.95 -4.63 14.34
N SER A 408 -8.73 -4.96 13.90
CA SER A 408 -7.53 -4.82 14.73
C SER A 408 -7.26 -3.36 15.11
N GLY A 409 -7.38 -2.43 14.15
CA GLY A 409 -7.25 -0.99 14.41
C GLY A 409 -8.27 -0.49 15.44
N ALA A 410 -9.55 -0.86 15.29
CA ALA A 410 -10.60 -0.47 16.23
C ALA A 410 -10.35 -1.02 17.64
N VAL A 411 -10.00 -2.30 17.75
CA VAL A 411 -9.69 -2.95 19.03
C VAL A 411 -8.45 -2.33 19.67
N GLY A 412 -7.42 -2.02 18.89
CA GLY A 412 -6.20 -1.36 19.37
C GLY A 412 -6.48 0.03 19.95
N GLY A 413 -7.27 0.84 19.25
CA GLY A 413 -7.69 2.16 19.73
C GLY A 413 -8.49 2.10 21.03
N ILE A 414 -9.46 1.18 21.12
CA ILE A 414 -10.25 0.97 22.34
C ILE A 414 -9.34 0.50 23.50
N THR A 415 -8.47 -0.48 23.24
CA THR A 415 -7.56 -1.04 24.25
C THR A 415 -6.67 0.04 24.84
N TRP A 416 -6.06 0.87 23.99
CA TRP A 416 -5.19 1.95 24.45
C TRP A 416 -5.95 2.98 25.29
N VAL A 417 -7.15 3.39 24.87
CA VAL A 417 -8.00 4.29 25.66
C VAL A 417 -8.31 3.71 27.04
N LEU A 418 -8.58 2.40 27.14
CA LEU A 418 -8.83 1.74 28.42
C LEU A 418 -7.57 1.70 29.31
N LEU A 419 -6.38 1.53 28.72
CA LEU A 419 -5.11 1.59 29.44
C LEU A 419 -4.84 2.99 30.02
N ASP A 420 -5.01 4.03 29.20
CA ASP A 420 -4.84 5.43 29.63
C ASP A 420 -5.90 5.79 30.69
N TYR A 421 -7.16 5.38 30.49
CA TYR A 421 -8.25 5.63 31.43
C TYR A 421 -7.97 5.04 32.82
N ARG A 422 -7.26 3.90 32.91
CA ARG A 422 -6.90 3.29 34.19
C ARG A 422 -6.10 4.25 35.07
N HIS A 423 -5.19 5.01 34.48
CA HIS A 423 -4.30 5.94 35.17
C HIS A 423 -4.87 7.35 35.25
N GLU A 424 -5.35 7.91 34.14
CA GLU A 424 -5.75 9.31 34.03
C GLU A 424 -7.22 9.57 34.37
N LYS A 425 -8.05 8.52 34.41
CA LYS A 425 -9.51 8.58 34.60
C LYS A 425 -10.21 9.48 33.56
N LYS A 426 -9.59 9.65 32.39
CA LYS A 426 -10.08 10.43 31.24
C LYS A 426 -9.92 9.62 29.96
N TYR A 427 -10.79 9.86 29.00
CA TYR A 427 -10.71 9.24 27.68
C TYR A 427 -9.67 9.98 26.82
N SER A 428 -8.53 9.33 26.58
CA SER A 428 -7.40 9.91 25.85
C SER A 428 -7.67 9.90 24.34
N ALA A 429 -7.90 11.09 23.77
CA ALA A 429 -8.11 11.26 22.33
C ALA A 429 -6.83 10.90 21.53
N LEU A 430 -5.66 11.26 22.06
CA LEU A 430 -4.37 10.86 21.52
C LEU A 430 -4.18 9.34 21.62
N GLY A 431 -4.50 8.75 22.78
CA GLY A 431 -4.41 7.32 23.01
C GLY A 431 -5.26 6.50 22.04
N PHE A 432 -6.48 6.97 21.71
CA PHE A 432 -7.30 6.34 20.66
C PHE A 432 -6.57 6.29 19.31
N CYS A 433 -6.03 7.42 18.86
CA CYS A 433 -5.34 7.54 17.58
C CYS A 433 -4.07 6.68 17.53
N VAL A 434 -3.21 6.77 18.54
CA VAL A 434 -1.96 5.99 18.62
C VAL A 434 -2.27 4.49 18.77
N GLY A 435 -3.27 4.14 19.58
CA GLY A 435 -3.72 2.76 19.75
C GLY A 435 -4.31 2.15 18.48
N ALA A 436 -5.05 2.94 17.70
CA ALA A 436 -5.54 2.49 16.41
C ALA A 436 -4.38 2.16 15.45
N VAL A 437 -3.38 3.04 15.36
CA VAL A 437 -2.17 2.78 14.57
C VAL A 437 -1.42 1.55 15.09
N ALA A 438 -1.28 1.37 16.41
CA ALA A 438 -0.63 0.19 16.98
C ALA A 438 -1.35 -1.12 16.59
N GLY A 439 -2.68 -1.14 16.59
CA GLY A 439 -3.46 -2.29 16.13
C GLY A 439 -3.31 -2.56 14.62
N LEU A 440 -3.27 -1.50 13.80
CA LEU A 440 -3.04 -1.59 12.36
C LEU A 440 -1.64 -2.14 12.04
N VAL A 441 -0.59 -1.61 12.69
CA VAL A 441 0.79 -2.09 12.59
C VAL A 441 0.87 -3.57 12.97
N CYS A 442 0.37 -3.94 14.15
CA CYS A 442 0.48 -5.30 14.68
C CYS A 442 -0.15 -6.32 13.71
N CYS A 443 -1.29 -5.99 13.09
CA CYS A 443 -1.97 -6.90 12.19
C CYS A 443 -1.37 -6.98 10.78
N THR A 444 -0.51 -6.02 10.39
CA THR A 444 0.02 -5.90 9.02
C THR A 444 0.69 -7.17 8.48
N PRO A 445 1.62 -7.84 9.18
CA PRO A 445 2.23 -9.07 8.67
C PRO A 445 1.23 -10.24 8.56
N ALA A 446 0.12 -10.19 9.29
CA ALA A 446 -0.81 -11.31 9.47
C ALA A 446 -2.10 -11.20 8.66
N CYS A 447 -2.48 -10.01 8.20
CA CYS A 447 -3.88 -9.71 7.86
C CYS A 447 -4.46 -10.56 6.72
N GLY A 448 -3.63 -11.10 5.82
CA GLY A 448 -4.04 -12.05 4.78
C GLY A 448 -3.94 -13.53 5.15
N PHE A 449 -3.63 -13.85 6.40
CA PHE A 449 -3.40 -15.23 6.89
C PHE A 449 -4.28 -15.63 8.09
N ILE A 450 -5.02 -14.69 8.69
CA ILE A 450 -5.68 -14.90 9.99
C ILE A 450 -7.19 -14.70 9.93
N SER A 451 -7.89 -15.33 10.89
CA SER A 451 -9.32 -15.10 11.10
C SER A 451 -9.61 -13.71 11.73
N PRO A 452 -10.85 -13.19 11.58
CA PRO A 452 -11.29 -12.00 12.31
C PRO A 452 -11.27 -12.14 13.84
N ALA A 453 -11.47 -13.36 14.36
CA ALA A 453 -11.37 -13.58 15.80
C ALA A 453 -9.93 -13.41 16.28
N SER A 454 -8.96 -13.94 15.52
CA SER A 454 -7.54 -13.79 15.80
C SER A 454 -7.11 -12.32 15.77
N SER A 455 -7.64 -11.49 14.85
CA SER A 455 -7.25 -10.07 14.74
C SER A 455 -7.59 -9.23 15.97
N ILE A 456 -8.55 -9.65 16.80
CA ILE A 456 -8.83 -9.02 18.10
C ILE A 456 -7.61 -9.13 19.02
N VAL A 457 -6.94 -10.29 19.01
CA VAL A 457 -5.72 -10.51 19.80
C VAL A 457 -4.61 -9.58 19.33
N PHE A 458 -4.45 -9.39 18.02
CA PHE A 458 -3.48 -8.44 17.47
C PHE A 458 -3.73 -7.01 17.93
N GLY A 459 -5.00 -6.56 17.91
CA GLY A 459 -5.38 -5.25 18.42
C GLY A 459 -5.10 -5.06 19.91
N VAL A 460 -5.51 -6.03 20.74
CA VAL A 460 -5.31 -5.97 22.21
C VAL A 460 -3.84 -6.05 22.57
N VAL A 461 -3.15 -7.10 22.12
CA VAL A 461 -1.76 -7.37 22.48
C VAL A 461 -0.85 -6.29 21.89
N GLY A 462 -1.08 -5.89 20.63
CA GLY A 462 -0.34 -4.82 19.98
C GLY A 462 -0.46 -3.48 20.73
N ALA A 463 -1.68 -3.06 21.09
CA ALA A 463 -1.87 -1.82 21.86
C ALA A 463 -1.22 -1.89 23.25
N ILE A 464 -1.37 -3.01 23.97
CA ILE A 464 -0.73 -3.19 25.28
C ILE A 464 0.79 -3.12 25.16
N SER A 465 1.38 -3.87 24.22
CA SER A 465 2.83 -3.90 24.05
C SER A 465 3.40 -2.55 23.66
N CYS A 466 2.75 -1.84 22.72
CA CYS A 466 3.20 -0.53 22.27
C CYS A 466 3.03 0.54 23.35
N ASN A 467 1.94 0.52 24.12
CA ASN A 467 1.73 1.44 25.25
C ASN A 467 2.78 1.22 26.35
N MET A 468 3.05 -0.05 26.71
CA MET A 468 4.11 -0.37 27.65
C MET A 468 5.49 0.03 27.10
N ALA A 469 5.67 -0.06 25.78
CA ALA A 469 6.93 0.26 25.12
C ALA A 469 7.31 1.74 25.19
N LEU A 470 6.34 2.64 25.39
CA LEU A 470 6.61 4.07 25.61
C LEU A 470 7.59 4.32 26.76
N ASN A 471 7.60 3.44 27.77
CA ASN A 471 8.47 3.58 28.92
C ASN A 471 9.93 3.14 28.64
N LEU A 472 10.21 2.45 27.52
CA LEU A 472 11.57 2.03 27.19
C LEU A 472 12.51 3.23 27.00
N LYS A 473 12.03 4.36 26.48
CA LYS A 473 12.85 5.56 26.28
C LYS A 473 13.38 6.13 27.60
N HIS A 474 12.59 6.02 28.68
CA HIS A 474 13.01 6.44 30.01
C HIS A 474 14.04 5.48 30.61
N LEU A 475 13.86 4.17 30.41
CA LEU A 475 14.77 3.14 30.91
C LEU A 475 16.11 3.12 30.17
N LEU A 476 16.07 3.11 28.83
CA LEU A 476 17.24 3.03 27.95
C LEU A 476 17.85 4.40 27.64
N LYS A 477 17.24 5.49 28.14
CA LYS A 477 17.75 6.86 28.05
C LYS A 477 18.01 7.33 26.61
N TYR A 478 17.18 6.94 25.64
CA TYR A 478 17.11 7.57 24.31
C TYR A 478 15.94 8.56 24.24
N ASP A 479 15.85 9.35 23.16
CA ASP A 479 14.76 10.32 22.94
C ASP A 479 14.23 10.18 21.52
N ASP A 480 13.33 9.22 21.33
CA ASP A 480 12.49 9.07 20.15
C ASP A 480 11.33 10.05 20.25
N ALA A 481 11.32 11.08 19.39
CA ALA A 481 10.49 12.24 19.59
C ALA A 481 8.99 11.97 19.51
N LEU A 482 8.58 11.02 18.67
CA LEU A 482 7.18 10.70 18.38
C LEU A 482 6.84 9.21 18.62
N ASP A 483 7.67 8.53 19.41
CA ASP A 483 7.48 7.14 19.82
C ASP A 483 7.34 6.14 18.65
N VAL A 484 8.08 6.40 17.56
CA VAL A 484 8.06 5.58 16.34
C VAL A 484 8.51 4.15 16.61
N PHE A 485 9.58 3.95 17.40
CA PHE A 485 10.06 2.62 17.77
C PHE A 485 9.02 1.87 18.62
N ALA A 486 8.33 2.56 19.52
CA ALA A 486 7.33 1.92 20.37
C ALA A 486 6.11 1.45 19.57
N VAL A 487 5.66 2.23 18.58
CA VAL A 487 4.47 1.87 17.79
C VAL A 487 4.82 0.96 16.61
N HIS A 488 5.78 1.35 15.76
CA HIS A 488 6.12 0.60 14.55
C HIS A 488 7.12 -0.52 14.82
N GLY A 489 8.17 -0.26 15.60
CA GLY A 489 9.18 -1.27 15.94
C GLY A 489 8.60 -2.40 16.79
N VAL A 490 8.12 -2.08 18.00
CA VAL A 490 7.55 -3.09 18.90
C VAL A 490 6.24 -3.66 18.37
N GLY A 491 5.36 -2.84 17.81
CA GLY A 491 4.12 -3.33 17.19
C GLY A 491 4.39 -4.28 16.03
N GLY A 492 5.37 -3.98 15.18
CA GLY A 492 5.79 -4.86 14.09
C GLY A 492 6.38 -6.18 14.59
N ILE A 493 7.27 -6.14 15.60
CA ILE A 493 7.85 -7.34 16.24
C ILE A 493 6.74 -8.24 16.78
N VAL A 494 5.83 -7.66 17.57
CA VAL A 494 4.73 -8.41 18.20
C VAL A 494 3.81 -8.98 17.12
N GLY A 495 3.44 -8.18 16.12
CA GLY A 495 2.66 -8.62 14.98
C GLY A 495 3.28 -9.79 14.22
N ASN A 496 4.57 -9.70 13.93
CA ASN A 496 5.28 -10.72 13.16
C ASN A 496 5.35 -12.05 13.95
N LEU A 497 5.61 -11.99 15.25
CA LEU A 497 5.61 -13.19 16.11
C LEU A 497 4.20 -13.79 16.27
N LEU A 498 3.17 -12.95 16.47
CA LEU A 498 1.78 -13.41 16.52
C LEU A 498 1.35 -14.05 15.21
N THR A 499 1.86 -13.59 14.07
CA THR A 499 1.62 -14.23 12.76
C THR A 499 2.02 -15.70 12.79
N GLY A 500 3.17 -16.04 13.40
CA GLY A 500 3.62 -17.43 13.49
C GLY A 500 2.75 -18.32 14.38
N ILE A 501 1.93 -17.73 15.24
CA ILE A 501 0.97 -18.45 16.08
C ILE A 501 -0.37 -18.58 15.36
N PHE A 502 -0.88 -17.47 14.83
CA PHE A 502 -2.26 -17.33 14.38
C PHE A 502 -2.48 -17.48 12.88
N ALA A 503 -1.42 -17.58 12.06
CA ALA A 503 -1.56 -17.88 10.64
C ALA A 503 -2.30 -19.21 10.44
N GLN A 504 -3.20 -19.26 9.46
CA GLN A 504 -4.09 -20.37 9.22
C GLN A 504 -4.18 -20.68 7.73
N LYS A 505 -3.93 -21.93 7.37
CA LYS A 505 -4.04 -22.46 6.00
C LYS A 505 -5.43 -22.27 5.41
N SER A 506 -6.48 -22.30 6.23
CA SER A 506 -7.85 -22.05 5.76
C SER A 506 -8.11 -20.64 5.19
N TYR A 507 -7.19 -19.69 5.42
CA TYR A 507 -7.27 -18.33 4.88
C TYR A 507 -6.23 -18.07 3.78
N ALA A 508 -5.30 -18.99 3.56
CA ALA A 508 -4.24 -18.92 2.55
C ALA A 508 -3.76 -20.35 2.22
N ASP A 509 -4.26 -20.93 1.13
CA ASP A 509 -4.00 -22.34 0.79
C ASP A 509 -2.53 -22.62 0.46
N GLU A 510 -1.76 -21.59 0.10
CA GLU A 510 -0.35 -21.69 -0.23
C GLU A 510 0.59 -21.80 0.98
N ILE A 511 0.08 -21.59 2.21
CA ILE A 511 0.89 -21.69 3.42
C ILE A 511 0.64 -23.00 4.17
N VAL A 512 1.63 -23.43 4.95
CA VAL A 512 1.48 -24.58 5.86
C VAL A 512 0.57 -24.23 7.06
N GLY A 513 0.54 -22.96 7.46
CA GLY A 513 -0.17 -22.47 8.63
C GLY A 513 0.78 -22.14 9.80
N GLY A 514 0.23 -21.67 10.91
CA GLY A 514 0.95 -21.40 12.15
C GLY A 514 0.71 -22.46 13.22
N TRP A 515 0.89 -22.10 14.49
CA TRP A 515 0.64 -22.99 15.63
C TRP A 515 -0.79 -23.54 15.67
N LEU A 516 -1.79 -22.75 15.26
CA LEU A 516 -3.19 -23.20 15.25
C LEU A 516 -3.44 -24.37 14.29
N ASP A 517 -2.59 -24.53 13.27
CA ASP A 517 -2.64 -25.66 12.33
C ASP A 517 -1.58 -26.74 12.64
N GLY A 518 -0.94 -26.66 13.81
CA GLY A 518 0.08 -27.61 14.25
C GLY A 518 1.47 -27.38 13.66
N HIS A 519 1.70 -26.28 12.93
CA HIS A 519 3.02 -25.93 12.38
C HIS A 519 3.84 -25.09 13.36
N TRP A 520 4.47 -25.77 14.34
CA TRP A 520 5.22 -25.10 15.40
C TRP A 520 6.47 -24.34 14.92
N MET A 521 7.06 -24.76 13.80
CA MET A 521 8.24 -24.12 13.22
C MET A 521 7.97 -22.71 12.70
N GLN A 522 6.71 -22.35 12.43
CA GLN A 522 6.38 -21.03 11.89
C GLN A 522 6.88 -19.90 12.80
N ILE A 523 6.73 -20.03 14.12
CA ILE A 523 7.20 -18.99 15.05
C ILE A 523 8.72 -18.80 15.01
N VAL A 524 9.46 -19.87 14.70
CA VAL A 524 10.92 -19.81 14.56
C VAL A 524 11.29 -19.04 13.30
N HIS A 525 10.59 -19.28 12.18
CA HIS A 525 10.78 -18.50 10.95
C HIS A 525 10.49 -17.02 11.19
N GLN A 526 9.37 -16.69 11.83
CA GLN A 526 9.03 -15.30 12.17
C GLN A 526 10.08 -14.66 13.11
N LEU A 527 10.61 -15.42 14.08
CA LEU A 527 11.64 -14.92 14.98
C LEU A 527 12.94 -14.61 14.24
N ILE A 528 13.38 -15.50 13.34
CA ILE A 528 14.59 -15.29 12.52
C ILE A 528 14.41 -14.08 11.62
N ASP A 529 13.28 -13.96 10.91
CA ASP A 529 12.93 -12.82 10.07
C ASP A 529 12.93 -11.50 10.87
N THR A 530 12.28 -11.50 12.03
CA THR A 530 12.20 -10.33 12.93
C THR A 530 13.58 -9.88 13.40
N VAL A 531 14.41 -10.81 13.87
CA VAL A 531 15.76 -10.49 14.37
C VAL A 531 16.66 -10.02 13.24
N ALA A 532 16.59 -10.65 12.07
CA ALA A 532 17.35 -10.24 10.89
C ALA A 532 16.96 -8.82 10.44
N GLY A 533 15.66 -8.55 10.30
CA GLY A 533 15.16 -7.23 9.89
C GLY A 533 15.49 -6.12 10.90
N LEU A 534 15.29 -6.39 12.19
CA LEU A 534 15.62 -5.47 13.27
C LEU A 534 17.12 -5.13 13.29
N SER A 535 17.98 -6.17 13.25
CA SER A 535 19.43 -6.00 13.37
C SER A 535 20.04 -5.35 12.12
N TRP A 536 19.58 -5.72 10.93
CA TRP A 536 20.00 -5.10 9.67
C TRP A 536 19.60 -3.63 9.63
N SER A 537 18.32 -3.33 9.90
CA SER A 537 17.85 -1.95 9.88
C SER A 537 18.57 -1.10 10.93
N PHE A 538 18.64 -1.54 12.19
CA PHE A 538 19.33 -0.77 13.23
C PHE A 538 20.81 -0.58 12.90
N GLY A 539 21.52 -1.64 12.54
CA GLY A 539 22.96 -1.63 12.29
C GLY A 539 23.36 -0.76 11.11
N ILE A 540 22.72 -0.95 9.95
CA ILE A 540 23.02 -0.19 8.74
C ILE A 540 22.57 1.27 8.91
N THR A 541 21.40 1.52 9.53
CA THR A 541 20.98 2.89 9.86
C THR A 541 21.99 3.61 10.74
N PHE A 542 22.46 2.95 11.79
CA PHE A 542 23.48 3.51 12.69
C PHE A 542 24.74 3.87 11.93
N VAL A 543 25.23 2.99 11.05
CA VAL A 543 26.41 3.25 10.22
C VAL A 543 26.20 4.43 9.28
N ILE A 544 25.07 4.48 8.55
CA ILE A 544 24.72 5.59 7.64
C ILE A 544 24.76 6.92 8.41
N LEU A 545 24.01 7.01 9.51
CA LEU A 545 23.91 8.22 10.31
C LEU A 545 25.25 8.62 10.94
N TRP A 546 26.01 7.65 11.44
CA TRP A 546 27.33 7.90 12.03
C TRP A 546 28.31 8.46 10.99
N VAL A 547 28.36 7.87 9.78
CA VAL A 547 29.21 8.37 8.68
C VAL A 547 28.78 9.77 8.27
N MET A 548 27.48 9.98 8.02
CA MET A 548 26.94 11.29 7.61
C MET A 548 27.28 12.38 8.62
N ASN A 549 27.14 12.10 9.91
CA ASN A 549 27.42 13.07 10.97
C ASN A 549 28.91 13.45 11.09
N LYS A 550 29.82 12.69 10.48
CA LYS A 550 31.27 13.00 10.43
C LYS A 550 31.67 13.80 9.20
N LEU A 551 30.83 13.87 8.18
CA LEU A 551 31.13 14.60 6.95
C LEU A 551 30.79 16.10 7.11
N PRO A 552 31.72 17.02 6.78
CA PRO A 552 31.46 18.45 6.82
C PRO A 552 30.25 18.82 5.95
N GLY A 553 29.33 19.60 6.51
CA GLY A 553 28.07 19.99 5.84
C GLY A 553 26.90 19.04 6.07
N LEU A 554 27.14 17.79 6.49
CA LEU A 554 26.13 16.76 6.72
C LEU A 554 25.85 16.46 8.20
N SER A 555 26.24 17.37 9.12
CA SER A 555 25.80 17.31 10.52
C SER A 555 24.28 17.11 10.57
N LEU A 556 23.83 16.09 11.30
CA LEU A 556 22.42 15.68 11.31
C LEU A 556 21.54 16.65 12.09
N ARG A 557 22.10 17.30 13.12
CA ARG A 557 21.36 18.16 14.04
C ARG A 557 21.48 19.63 13.64
N VAL A 558 20.38 20.37 13.79
CA VAL A 558 20.37 21.83 13.67
C VAL A 558 21.12 22.50 14.82
N ASP A 559 21.50 23.76 14.64
CA ASP A 559 22.03 24.59 15.72
C ASP A 559 20.98 24.81 16.81
N ILE A 560 21.45 25.03 18.04
CA ILE A 560 20.58 25.15 19.22
C ILE A 560 19.56 26.29 19.11
N GLU A 561 19.94 27.39 18.46
CA GLU A 561 19.05 28.54 18.22
C GLU A 561 17.92 28.20 17.24
N VAL A 562 18.20 27.34 16.25
CA VAL A 562 17.19 26.84 15.32
C VAL A 562 16.27 25.81 15.99
N GLU A 563 16.82 24.93 16.83
CA GLU A 563 16.00 23.99 17.64
C GLU A 563 15.01 24.75 18.54
N ARG A 564 15.46 25.86 19.15
CA ARG A 564 14.63 26.75 19.98
C ARG A 564 13.64 27.56 19.14
N GLY A 565 14.05 28.13 18.02
CA GLY A 565 13.19 28.91 17.11
C GLY A 565 12.15 28.08 16.36
N GLY A 566 12.41 26.78 16.16
CA GLY A 566 11.57 25.88 15.38
C GLY A 566 12.10 25.63 13.97
N LEU A 567 11.96 24.38 13.52
CA LEU A 567 12.46 23.93 12.22
C LEU A 567 11.76 24.62 11.05
N ASP A 568 10.48 25.00 11.21
CA ASP A 568 9.71 25.61 10.13
C ASP A 568 10.35 26.93 9.69
N GLN A 569 10.69 27.81 10.64
CA GLN A 569 11.38 29.06 10.33
C GLN A 569 12.85 28.85 9.95
N GLY A 570 13.55 27.94 10.65
CA GLY A 570 15.00 27.78 10.50
C GLY A 570 15.44 27.04 9.24
N GLU A 571 14.67 26.05 8.78
CA GLU A 571 15.01 25.23 7.60
C GLU A 571 14.11 25.54 6.39
N LEU A 572 12.84 25.94 6.59
CA LEU A 572 11.91 26.22 5.50
C LEU A 572 11.65 27.71 5.25
N GLY A 573 11.92 28.57 6.24
CA GLY A 573 11.72 30.02 6.13
C GLY A 573 10.27 30.49 6.28
N PHE A 574 9.33 29.59 6.59
CA PHE A 574 7.90 29.88 6.77
C PHE A 574 7.39 29.25 8.05
N SER A 575 6.41 29.87 8.72
CA SER A 575 5.69 29.21 9.81
C SER A 575 4.48 28.44 9.26
N CYS A 576 4.15 27.29 9.87
CA CYS A 576 2.94 26.53 9.53
C CYS A 576 1.65 27.36 9.76
N TYR A 577 1.68 28.21 10.78
CA TYR A 577 0.60 29.11 11.16
C TYR A 577 1.16 30.52 11.22
N GLU A 578 0.53 31.47 10.54
CA GLU A 578 0.80 32.89 10.80
C GLU A 578 0.15 33.25 12.13
N HIS A 579 0.96 33.32 13.19
CA HIS A 579 0.51 33.95 14.42
C HIS A 579 0.43 35.45 14.16
N VAL A 580 -0.78 36.02 14.18
CA VAL A 580 -0.97 37.48 14.25
C VAL A 580 -0.59 37.93 15.66
N GLU A 581 0.71 37.97 15.96
CA GLU A 581 1.22 38.68 17.14
C GLU A 581 1.41 40.14 16.80
N ASP A 582 0.30 40.86 16.59
CA ASP A 582 0.31 42.32 16.53
C ASP A 582 -0.03 42.87 17.93
N VAL A 583 0.73 42.47 18.95
CA VAL A 583 0.76 43.21 20.22
C VAL A 583 1.71 44.39 20.01
N ARG A 584 1.20 45.44 19.37
CA ARG A 584 1.84 46.75 19.45
C ARG A 584 1.82 47.18 20.92
N THR A 585 2.91 46.93 21.63
CA THR A 585 3.22 47.69 22.85
C THR A 585 3.42 49.14 22.42
N VAL A 586 2.35 49.93 22.46
CA VAL A 586 2.47 51.38 22.45
C VAL A 586 3.13 51.76 23.77
N LYS A 587 4.44 52.05 23.72
CA LYS A 587 5.11 52.77 24.79
C LYS A 587 4.45 54.16 24.91
N GLY A 588 3.76 54.41 26.02
CA GLY A 588 3.41 55.77 26.43
C GLY A 588 2.06 55.87 27.14
N SER A 589 2.12 56.28 28.41
CA SER A 589 1.04 56.79 29.28
C SER A 589 -0.12 55.85 29.61
N VAL A 590 -0.13 55.43 30.88
CA VAL A 590 -1.28 54.87 31.60
C VAL A 590 -2.33 55.98 31.77
N GLU A 591 -3.49 55.82 31.15
CA GLU A 591 -4.76 56.37 31.67
C GLU A 591 -5.81 55.27 31.62
N HIS A 592 -6.38 54.96 32.80
CA HIS A 592 -7.47 54.01 32.96
C HIS A 592 -8.73 54.55 32.26
N LEU A 593 -9.10 53.96 31.13
CA LEU A 593 -10.43 54.16 30.54
C LEU A 593 -11.26 52.88 30.74
N SER A 594 -12.44 53.06 31.31
CA SER A 594 -13.40 51.98 31.60
C SER A 594 -13.95 51.37 30.30
N ALA A 595 -14.28 50.08 30.34
CA ALA A 595 -14.71 49.27 29.19
C ALA A 595 -15.95 49.78 28.42
N GLN A 596 -16.59 50.88 28.84
CA GLN A 596 -17.77 51.45 28.18
C GLN A 596 -17.45 52.50 27.10
N GLU A 597 -16.23 53.04 27.01
CA GLU A 597 -15.89 54.06 25.99
C GLU A 597 -15.37 53.47 24.67
N ILE A 598 -14.86 52.23 24.67
CA ILE A 598 -14.31 51.58 23.46
C ILE A 598 -15.41 51.26 22.44
N VAL A 599 -16.64 50.98 22.88
CA VAL A 599 -17.75 50.62 21.99
C VAL A 599 -18.30 51.84 21.23
N ARG A 600 -18.08 53.08 21.72
CA ARG A 600 -18.64 54.29 21.10
C ARG A 600 -17.75 54.88 20.00
N ASN A 601 -16.43 54.63 20.04
CA ASN A 601 -15.46 55.20 19.07
C ASN A 601 -15.08 54.23 17.93
N GLY A 602 -15.58 53.00 17.93
CA GLY A 602 -15.27 51.98 16.91
C GLY A 602 -15.88 52.22 15.51
N HIS A 603 -16.83 53.14 15.37
CA HIS A 603 -17.55 53.34 14.10
C HIS A 603 -17.10 54.55 13.25
N SER A 604 -16.19 55.40 13.72
CA SER A 604 -15.78 56.61 12.96
C SER A 604 -14.40 56.52 12.29
N ASN A 605 -13.53 55.57 12.67
CA ASN A 605 -12.16 55.49 12.13
C ASN A 605 -11.97 54.52 10.96
N PHE A 606 -12.96 53.68 10.63
CA PHE A 606 -12.85 52.74 9.51
C PHE A 606 -12.95 53.40 8.13
N ALA A 607 -13.57 54.59 8.05
CA ALA A 607 -13.75 55.32 6.79
C ALA A 607 -12.54 56.17 6.38
N PHE A 608 -11.62 56.52 7.29
CA PHE A 608 -10.54 57.47 6.97
C PHE A 608 -9.22 56.80 6.54
N GLN A 609 -9.02 55.51 6.83
CA GLN A 609 -7.79 54.79 6.48
C GLN A 609 -7.79 54.16 5.08
N VAL A 610 -8.95 53.89 4.49
CA VAL A 610 -9.03 53.33 3.13
C VAL A 610 -8.70 54.40 2.07
N GLU A 611 -8.99 55.68 2.35
CA GLU A 611 -8.71 56.80 1.44
C GLU A 611 -7.20 57.11 1.35
N GLN A 612 -6.44 56.97 2.45
CA GLN A 612 -5.00 57.30 2.45
C GLN A 612 -4.10 56.25 1.78
N SER A 613 -4.52 54.98 1.75
CA SER A 613 -3.78 53.93 1.02
C SER A 613 -3.88 54.07 -0.50
N ARG A 614 -4.95 54.70 -1.03
CA ARG A 614 -5.08 54.95 -2.48
C ARG A 614 -4.28 56.15 -2.98
N ILE A 615 -3.92 57.09 -2.10
CA ILE A 615 -3.18 58.32 -2.49
C ILE A 615 -1.66 58.12 -2.42
N LYS A 616 -1.14 57.17 -1.63
CA LYS A 616 0.32 56.94 -1.52
C LYS A 616 0.94 56.08 -2.64
N ASN A 617 0.14 55.29 -3.36
CA ASN A 617 0.65 54.48 -4.49
C ASN A 617 0.75 55.24 -5.83
N ASN A 618 0.46 56.55 -5.87
CA ASN A 618 0.57 57.35 -7.11
C ASN A 618 1.62 58.48 -7.04
N LYS A 619 2.52 58.45 -6.05
CA LYS A 619 3.70 59.33 -6.00
C LYS A 619 4.91 58.63 -5.36
N GLN A 620 5.48 57.64 -6.04
CA GLN A 620 6.93 57.43 -6.15
C GLN A 620 7.23 56.18 -7.00
N LYS A 621 7.68 56.44 -8.24
CA LYS A 621 8.20 55.53 -9.29
C LYS A 621 7.21 54.60 -9.96
#